data_AF-A0A564ZBZ5-F1
#
_entry.id   AF-A0A564ZBZ5-F1
#
_cell.length_a   1.000
_cell.length_b   1.000
_cell.length_c   1.000
_cell.angle_alpha   90.00
_cell.angle_beta   90.00
_cell.angle_gamma   90.00
#
_symmetry.space_group_name_H-M   'P 1'
#
loop_
_entity.id
_entity.type
_entity.pdbx_description
1 polymer ?
#
loop_
_entity_poly.entity_id
_entity_poly.type
_entity_poly.pdbx_seq_one_letter_code
_entity_poly.pdbx_strand_id
1 'polypeptide(L)'
;PGYDFVDPLKTRFHRSQTLHYKNGYRVPEPYPTVGIGGYPLKENQLTEDELAEIINYHPNLTYTRTKPVPVQEFFPSHVALDKKVLRFYGHFRETVPNSPNE
;
A
#
# COMPACT_ATOMS: atom_id res chain seq x y z
N PRO A 1 8.72 19.69 3.49
CA PRO A 1 8.93 21.15 3.71
C PRO A 1 7.87 21.71 4.67
N GLY A 2 8.24 21.95 5.93
CA GLY A 2 7.33 22.51 6.94
C GLY A 2 7.56 22.04 8.39
N TYR A 3 8.44 21.08 8.61
CA TYR A 3 8.76 20.55 9.95
C TYR A 3 10.27 20.47 10.18
N ASP A 4 11.00 21.48 9.71
CA ASP A 4 12.45 21.59 9.88
C ASP A 4 12.74 22.82 10.75
N PHE A 5 13.26 22.59 11.96
CA PHE A 5 13.69 23.65 12.88
C PHE A 5 15.19 23.85 12.75
N VAL A 6 15.62 25.05 12.36
CA VAL A 6 17.04 25.41 12.29
C VAL A 6 17.43 26.04 13.62
N ASP A 7 18.34 25.39 14.35
CA ASP A 7 18.88 25.90 15.62
C ASP A 7 19.85 27.08 15.37
N PRO A 8 19.54 28.31 15.82
CA PRO A 8 20.40 29.48 15.63
C PRO A 8 21.66 29.46 16.52
N LEU A 9 21.72 28.60 17.54
CA LEU A 9 22.88 28.47 18.43
C LEU A 9 23.94 27.50 17.91
N LYS A 10 23.69 26.87 16.75
CA LYS A 10 24.63 25.92 16.15
C LYS A 10 25.91 26.63 15.73
N THR A 11 27.03 26.28 16.35
CA THR A 11 28.37 26.85 16.06
C THR A 11 29.27 25.90 15.30
N ARG A 12 29.03 24.58 15.38
CA ARG A 12 29.85 23.55 14.72
C ARG A 12 29.17 23.06 13.45
N PHE A 13 29.86 23.21 12.32
CA PHE A 13 29.40 22.79 10.99
C PHE A 13 30.38 21.87 10.26
N HIS A 14 31.43 21.42 10.94
CA HIS A 14 32.41 20.51 10.36
C HIS A 14 31.79 19.14 10.08
N ARG A 15 32.24 18.48 9.00
CA ARG A 15 31.87 17.10 8.68
C ARG A 15 32.90 16.15 9.31
N SER A 16 32.44 15.06 9.90
CA SER A 16 33.30 13.96 10.33
C SER A 16 33.98 13.32 9.11
N GLN A 17 35.26 12.97 9.24
CA GLN A 17 35.99 12.26 8.21
C GLN A 17 35.56 10.79 8.21
N THR A 18 35.07 10.30 7.07
CA THR A 18 34.65 8.89 6.90
C THR A 18 35.60 8.10 6.00
N LEU A 19 36.64 8.73 5.47
CA LEU A 19 37.61 8.10 4.58
C LEU A 19 39.01 8.23 5.16
N HIS A 20 39.61 7.10 5.50
CA HIS A 20 40.97 7.04 6.03
C HIS A 20 41.91 6.30 5.07
N TYR A 21 43.21 6.52 5.25
CA TYR A 21 44.25 5.76 4.57
C TYR A 21 45.08 5.01 5.62
N LYS A 22 45.26 3.71 5.42
CA LYS A 22 46.10 2.86 6.27
C LYS A 22 47.09 2.12 5.37
N ASN A 23 48.37 2.41 5.53
CA ASN A 23 49.47 1.80 4.76
C ASN A 23 49.29 1.93 3.24
N GLY A 24 48.81 3.08 2.76
CA GLY A 24 48.56 3.34 1.33
C GLY A 24 47.23 2.80 0.80
N TYR A 25 46.49 2.02 1.59
CA TYR A 25 45.17 1.53 1.21
C TYR A 25 44.07 2.44 1.75
N ARG A 26 43.06 2.69 0.90
CA ARG A 26 41.83 3.39 1.31
C ARG A 26 41.00 2.50 2.24
N VAL A 27 40.64 3.02 3.40
CA VAL A 27 39.78 2.37 4.39
C VAL A 27 38.59 3.31 4.64
N PRO A 28 37.47 3.13 3.93
CA PRO A 28 36.25 3.87 4.20
C PRO A 28 35.58 3.33 5.47
N GLU A 29 35.10 4.21 6.33
CA GLU A 29 34.13 3.84 7.38
C GLU A 29 32.79 3.50 6.72
N PRO A 30 32.12 2.40 7.12
CA PRO A 30 30.87 1.98 6.51
C PRO A 30 29.75 3.01 6.65
N TYR A 31 29.67 3.67 7.81
CA TYR A 31 28.67 4.69 8.13
C TYR A 31 29.27 5.77 9.03
N PRO A 32 28.91 7.05 8.86
CA PRO A 32 29.30 8.09 9.79
C PRO A 32 28.70 7.80 11.17
N THR A 33 29.50 7.91 12.22
CA THR A 33 29.07 7.74 13.62
C THR A 33 28.39 8.98 14.18
N VAL A 34 28.75 10.16 13.67
CA VAL A 34 28.18 11.45 14.07
C VAL A 34 27.82 12.29 12.84
N GLY A 35 26.76 13.07 12.96
CA GLY A 35 26.30 14.02 11.96
C GLY A 35 27.17 15.29 11.91
N ILE A 36 26.74 16.25 11.09
CA ILE A 36 27.44 17.52 10.87
C ILE A 36 27.52 18.30 12.18
N GLY A 37 28.73 18.67 12.58
CA GLY A 37 29.00 19.37 13.83
C GLY A 37 29.00 18.46 15.05
N GLY A 38 29.17 17.14 14.87
CA GLY A 38 29.22 16.16 15.96
C GLY A 38 27.88 15.91 16.64
N TYR A 39 26.77 16.29 16.00
CA TYR A 39 25.43 15.97 16.49
C TYR A 39 25.16 14.48 16.31
N PRO A 40 24.42 13.82 17.21
CA PRO A 40 24.03 12.44 17.01
C PRO A 40 23.26 12.32 15.69
N LEU A 41 23.59 11.33 14.86
CA LEU A 41 22.71 11.01 13.74
C LEU A 41 21.38 10.56 14.33
N LYS A 42 20.28 10.88 13.66
CA LYS A 42 19.00 10.26 13.97
C LYS A 42 19.12 8.80 13.56
N GLU A 43 19.54 7.96 14.50
CA GLU A 43 19.60 6.52 14.30
C GLU A 43 18.17 6.05 14.05
N ASN A 44 17.94 5.53 12.85
CA ASN A 44 16.69 4.83 12.52
C ASN A 44 16.84 3.33 12.83
N GLN A 45 17.80 2.99 13.70
CA GLN A 45 18.01 1.65 14.20
C GLN A 45 17.23 1.56 15.51
N LEU A 46 16.19 0.74 15.51
CA LEU A 46 15.42 0.44 16.70
C LEU A 46 16.35 -0.23 17.70
N THR A 47 16.26 0.19 18.96
CA THR A 47 16.92 -0.51 20.06
C THR A 47 16.31 -1.90 20.23
N GLU A 48 17.05 -2.85 20.83
CA GLU A 48 16.55 -4.21 21.05
C GLU A 48 15.25 -4.23 21.87
N ASP A 49 15.12 -3.27 22.80
CA ASP A 49 13.92 -3.10 23.62
C ASP A 49 12.72 -2.63 22.78
N GLU A 50 12.93 -1.65 21.89
CA GLU A 50 11.90 -1.19 20.96
C GLU A 50 11.49 -2.30 19.95
N LEU A 51 12.45 -3.13 19.52
CA LEU A 51 12.16 -4.30 18.69
C LEU A 51 11.32 -5.33 19.45
N ALA A 52 11.63 -5.60 20.71
CA ALA A 52 10.86 -6.52 21.55
C ALA A 52 9.43 -5.99 21.78
N GLU A 53 9.26 -4.69 21.98
CA GLU A 53 7.94 -4.07 22.08
C GLU A 53 7.14 -4.23 20.78
N ILE A 54 7.75 -4.02 19.61
CA ILE A 54 7.10 -4.19 18.31
C ILE A 54 6.74 -5.66 18.05
N ILE A 55 7.60 -6.61 18.40
CA ILE A 55 7.33 -8.05 18.25
C ILE A 55 6.15 -8.48 19.11
N ASN A 56 6.03 -7.94 20.32
CA ASN A 56 4.94 -8.24 21.25
C ASN A 56 3.71 -7.35 21.02
N TYR A 57 3.80 -6.35 20.14
CA TYR A 57 2.69 -5.49 19.78
C TYR A 57 1.74 -6.26 18.86
N HIS A 58 0.63 -6.72 19.45
CA HIS A 58 -0.51 -7.20 18.69
C HIS A 58 -1.47 -6.04 18.47
N PRO A 59 -1.43 -5.34 17.32
CA PRO A 59 -2.44 -4.34 17.01
C PRO A 59 -3.79 -5.06 16.98
N ASN A 60 -4.68 -4.67 17.88
CA ASN A 60 -6.11 -4.89 17.72
C ASN A 60 -6.55 -4.09 16.50
N LEU A 61 -6.42 -4.71 15.33
CA LEU A 61 -6.84 -4.15 14.05
C LEU A 61 -8.37 -4.06 14.03
N THR A 62 -8.91 -3.05 14.71
CA THR A 62 -10.36 -2.77 14.76
C THR A 62 -10.90 -2.32 13.40
N TYR A 63 -10.02 -2.05 12.42
CA TYR A 63 -10.38 -1.48 11.12
C TYR A 63 -9.82 -2.17 9.87
N THR A 64 -9.04 -3.25 9.97
CA THR A 64 -8.74 -4.06 8.78
C THR A 64 -9.68 -5.26 8.75
N ARG A 65 -10.58 -5.23 7.76
CA ARG A 65 -11.44 -6.34 7.40
C ARG A 65 -10.59 -7.61 7.22
N THR A 66 -10.68 -8.53 8.17
CA THR A 66 -9.81 -9.73 8.30
C THR A 66 -9.99 -10.80 7.23
N LYS A 67 -10.76 -10.55 6.17
CA LYS A 67 -10.79 -11.39 4.96
C LYS A 67 -10.99 -10.49 3.76
N PRO A 68 -10.12 -10.53 2.73
CA PRO A 68 -10.51 -10.00 1.44
C PRO A 68 -11.79 -10.76 1.04
N VAL A 69 -12.87 -10.03 0.78
CA VAL A 69 -14.05 -10.65 0.17
C VAL A 69 -13.57 -11.27 -1.14
N PRO A 70 -13.86 -12.55 -1.41
CA PRO A 70 -13.51 -13.12 -2.71
C PRO A 70 -14.14 -12.23 -3.77
N VAL A 71 -13.30 -11.61 -4.60
CA VAL A 71 -13.75 -10.81 -5.73
C VAL A 71 -14.55 -11.76 -6.61
N GLN A 72 -15.81 -11.41 -6.87
CA GLN A 72 -16.65 -12.24 -7.73
C GLN A 72 -16.04 -12.28 -9.13
N GLU A 73 -15.84 -13.49 -9.66
CA GLU A 73 -15.30 -13.67 -11.00
C GLU A 73 -16.26 -13.07 -12.03
N PHE A 74 -15.69 -12.30 -12.97
CA PHE A 74 -16.45 -11.72 -14.07
C PHE A 74 -16.66 -12.76 -15.16
N PHE A 75 -17.93 -13.00 -15.53
CA PHE A 75 -18.29 -13.85 -16.65
C PHE A 75 -18.99 -13.01 -17.74
N PRO A 76 -18.53 -13.07 -19.00
CA PRO A 76 -19.22 -12.42 -20.11
C PRO A 76 -20.66 -12.92 -20.25
N SER A 77 -21.58 -12.05 -20.67
CA SER A 77 -23.02 -12.37 -20.71
C SER A 77 -23.35 -13.59 -21.59
N HIS A 78 -22.61 -13.81 -22.68
CA HIS A 78 -22.80 -14.97 -23.56
C HIS A 78 -22.40 -16.30 -22.89
N VAL A 79 -21.51 -16.28 -21.92
CA VAL A 79 -21.13 -17.46 -21.11
C VAL A 79 -22.13 -17.66 -19.96
N ALA A 80 -22.49 -16.58 -19.28
CA ALA A 80 -23.35 -16.64 -18.09
C ALA A 80 -24.82 -16.99 -18.38
N LEU A 81 -25.29 -16.74 -19.62
CA LEU A 81 -26.69 -16.88 -20.04
C LEU A 81 -26.87 -17.89 -21.18
N ASP A 82 -25.85 -18.71 -21.49
CA ASP A 82 -25.82 -19.64 -22.62
C ASP A 82 -27.08 -20.53 -22.74
N LYS A 83 -27.65 -20.93 -21.61
CA LYS A 83 -28.83 -21.82 -21.51
C LYS A 83 -30.09 -21.13 -20.96
N LYS A 84 -30.05 -19.82 -20.73
CA LYS A 84 -31.18 -19.08 -20.13
C LYS A 84 -32.00 -18.41 -21.23
N VAL A 85 -33.26 -18.81 -21.37
CA VAL A 85 -34.20 -18.22 -22.34
C VAL A 85 -35.47 -17.81 -21.61
N LEU A 86 -35.92 -16.57 -21.85
CA LEU A 86 -37.21 -16.09 -21.38
C LEU A 86 -38.30 -16.56 -22.35
N ARG A 87 -39.36 -17.18 -21.82
CA ARG A 87 -40.51 -17.61 -22.61
C ARG A 87 -41.78 -16.97 -22.03
N PHE A 88 -42.49 -16.25 -22.89
CA PHE A 88 -43.78 -15.65 -22.56
C PHE A 88 -44.87 -16.27 -23.42
N TYR A 89 -46.06 -16.41 -22.83
CA TYR A 89 -47.27 -16.79 -23.54
C TYR A 89 -48.15 -15.56 -23.69
N GLY A 90 -48.54 -15.27 -24.93
CA GLY A 90 -49.42 -14.16 -25.25
C GLY A 90 -50.33 -14.54 -26.40
N HIS A 91 -51.47 -13.86 -26.47
CA HIS A 91 -52.33 -13.87 -27.63
C HIS A 91 -52.69 -12.43 -27.96
N PHE A 92 -52.95 -12.16 -29.23
CA PHE A 92 -53.56 -10.92 -29.67
C PHE A 92 -54.78 -11.28 -30.53
N ARG A 93 -55.77 -10.39 -30.55
CA ARG A 93 -56.96 -10.55 -31.40
C ARG A 93 -56.70 -9.82 -32.70
N GLU A 94 -56.93 -10.49 -33.82
CA GLU A 94 -56.95 -9.88 -35.14
C GLU A 94 -58.41 -9.75 -35.59
N THR A 95 -58.78 -8.63 -36.20
CA THR A 95 -60.13 -8.43 -36.74
C THR A 95 -60.15 -8.84 -38.20
N VAL A 96 -60.85 -9.93 -38.53
CA VAL A 96 -61.03 -10.40 -39.90
C VAL A 96 -62.36 -9.87 -40.46
N PRO A 97 -62.37 -9.01 -41.49
CA PRO A 97 -63.61 -8.58 -42.13
C PRO A 97 -64.16 -9.68 -43.03
N ASN A 98 -65.49 -9.87 -43.00
CA ASN A 98 -66.28 -10.76 -43.87
C ASN A 98 -66.15 -12.28 -43.63
N SER A 99 -65.61 -12.71 -42.48
CA SER A 99 -65.64 -14.11 -42.04
C SER A 99 -66.45 -14.24 -40.74
N PRO A 100 -67.77 -14.48 -40.79
CA PRO A 100 -68.61 -14.55 -39.58
C PRO A 100 -68.32 -15.75 -38.67
N ASN A 101 -67.52 -16.72 -39.13
CA ASN A 101 -67.11 -17.92 -38.38
C ASN A 101 -65.67 -17.86 -37.84
N GLU A 102 -64.98 -16.71 -37.95
CA GLU A 102 -63.59 -16.52 -37.51
C GLU A 102 -63.46 -15.36 -36.51
#